data_AF-A0A8U0IG09-F1
#
_entry.id   AF-A0A8U0IG09-F1
#
_cell.length_a   1.000
_cell.length_b   1.000
_cell.length_c   1.000
_cell.angle_alpha   90.00
_cell.angle_beta   90.00
_cell.angle_gamma   90.00
#
_symmetry.space_group_name_H-M   'P 1'
#
loop_
_entity.id
_entity.type
_entity.pdbx_description
1 polymer ?
#
loop_
_entity_poly.entity_id
_entity_poly.type
_entity_poly.pdbx_seq_one_letter_code
_entity_poly.pdbx_strand_id
1 'polypeptide(L)'
;MSDDTPPDPSSDASRESPDPSLASSPDSSPEGIREWLTWLRRTDHGAVVFAREVASSALMVAVVGLVLFGASGVWPPMVAVESGSMEPHMERGDLVFLMDEGRLAPAYATGETGVVTYRVGKERGFRKSGSYGDVIVYRPDGREETTPIIHRARFWVNDSENWYRKANPKYLAGDNCAEVTHCPAPNAGFVTLGDNNELYDQAVGRSRPVRPSWVRGTAELTIPELGHVRLAVSGN
;
A
#
# COMPACT_ATOMS: atom_id res chain seq x y z
N MET A 1 -76.63 -3.86 -81.79
CA MET A 1 -75.60 -4.75 -82.36
C MET A 1 -75.29 -5.81 -81.33
N SER A 2 -75.60 -7.05 -81.70
CA SER A 2 -75.27 -8.26 -80.97
C SER A 2 -73.76 -8.51 -81.00
N ASP A 3 -73.21 -9.09 -79.94
CA ASP A 3 -72.36 -10.28 -80.08
C ASP A 3 -72.32 -11.07 -78.76
N ASP A 4 -72.67 -12.34 -78.90
CA ASP A 4 -72.60 -13.44 -77.95
C ASP A 4 -71.16 -13.95 -77.81
N THR A 5 -70.78 -14.45 -76.62
CA THR A 5 -70.11 -15.77 -76.38
C THR A 5 -69.49 -15.83 -74.96
N PRO A 6 -69.89 -16.79 -74.11
CA PRO A 6 -69.19 -17.27 -72.90
C PRO A 6 -68.60 -18.69 -73.13
N PRO A 7 -68.14 -19.45 -72.10
CA PRO A 7 -67.14 -19.23 -71.05
C PRO A 7 -65.95 -20.24 -71.17
N ASP A 8 -64.89 -20.16 -70.33
CA ASP A 8 -64.03 -21.33 -70.02
C ASP A 8 -63.22 -21.12 -68.71
N PRO A 9 -62.78 -22.19 -68.02
CA PRO A 9 -62.83 -22.30 -66.56
C PRO A 9 -61.44 -22.62 -65.97
N SER A 10 -61.40 -22.91 -64.66
CA SER A 10 -60.26 -23.50 -63.93
C SER A 10 -59.03 -22.59 -63.78
N SER A 11 -58.24 -22.60 -62.73
CA SER A 11 -58.27 -23.17 -61.38
C SER A 11 -56.91 -22.76 -60.82
N ASP A 12 -56.84 -21.93 -59.78
CA ASP A 12 -55.89 -22.18 -58.69
C ASP A 12 -56.16 -21.21 -57.53
N ALA A 13 -57.02 -21.69 -56.64
CA ALA A 13 -57.13 -21.18 -55.29
C ALA A 13 -56.02 -21.83 -54.45
N SER A 14 -54.79 -21.33 -54.59
CA SER A 14 -53.72 -21.66 -53.66
C SER A 14 -53.89 -20.83 -52.39
N ARG A 15 -54.58 -21.43 -51.42
CA ARG A 15 -54.54 -21.03 -50.01
C ARG A 15 -53.11 -21.16 -49.51
N GLU A 16 -52.36 -20.07 -49.54
CA GLU A 16 -51.13 -19.98 -48.78
C GLU A 16 -51.51 -19.93 -47.29
N SER A 17 -51.17 -21.01 -46.59
CA SER A 17 -51.43 -21.16 -45.16
C SER A 17 -50.56 -20.17 -44.40
N PRO A 18 -51.06 -19.49 -43.36
CA PRO A 18 -50.23 -18.60 -42.57
C PRO A 18 -49.19 -19.45 -41.82
N ASP A 19 -47.93 -19.22 -42.15
CA ASP A 19 -46.75 -19.81 -41.53
C ASP A 19 -46.77 -19.53 -40.01
N PRO A 20 -46.92 -20.54 -39.13
CA PRO A 20 -47.07 -20.31 -37.70
C PRO A 20 -45.71 -20.18 -36.98
N SER A 21 -44.59 -20.27 -37.69
CA SER A 21 -43.26 -20.11 -37.09
C SER A 21 -42.67 -18.74 -37.39
N LEU A 22 -43.05 -17.73 -36.60
CA LEU A 22 -42.21 -16.59 -36.20
C LEU A 22 -42.94 -15.75 -35.12
N ALA A 23 -43.66 -16.43 -34.22
CA ALA A 23 -44.04 -15.86 -32.93
C ALA A 23 -43.04 -16.34 -31.89
N SER A 24 -41.91 -15.66 -31.78
CA SER A 24 -41.06 -15.74 -30.58
C SER A 24 -40.64 -14.33 -30.21
N SER A 25 -41.45 -13.72 -29.36
CA SER A 25 -41.13 -12.49 -28.66
C SER A 25 -39.83 -12.64 -27.85
N PRO A 26 -39.05 -11.56 -27.67
CA PRO A 26 -37.72 -11.61 -27.10
C PRO A 26 -37.81 -11.49 -25.57
N ASP A 27 -37.78 -12.60 -24.83
CA ASP A 27 -37.56 -12.54 -23.37
C ASP A 27 -37.25 -13.93 -22.79
N SER A 28 -36.12 -14.51 -23.18
CA SER A 28 -35.54 -15.62 -22.41
C SER A 28 -34.56 -15.04 -21.39
N SER A 29 -35.01 -14.95 -20.13
CA SER A 29 -34.14 -14.64 -19.00
C SER A 29 -33.03 -15.72 -18.90
N PRO A 30 -31.76 -15.35 -18.66
CA PRO A 30 -30.63 -16.28 -18.77
C PRO A 30 -30.73 -17.44 -17.77
N GLU A 31 -30.65 -18.69 -18.25
CA GLU A 31 -30.87 -19.91 -17.46
C GLU A 31 -29.57 -20.47 -16.83
N GLY A 32 -28.45 -19.72 -16.91
CA GLY A 32 -27.18 -20.15 -16.30
C GLY A 32 -26.18 -19.04 -16.03
N ILE A 33 -25.27 -19.27 -15.07
CA ILE A 33 -24.23 -18.30 -14.64
C ILE A 33 -23.38 -17.82 -15.84
N ARG A 34 -23.09 -18.70 -16.80
CA ARG A 34 -22.33 -18.37 -18.01
C ARG A 34 -23.11 -17.47 -18.98
N GLU A 35 -24.40 -17.73 -19.18
CA GLU A 35 -25.25 -16.89 -20.01
C GLU A 35 -25.49 -15.53 -19.37
N TRP A 36 -25.67 -15.50 -18.05
CA TRP A 36 -25.77 -14.26 -17.28
C TRP A 36 -24.49 -13.42 -17.37
N LEU A 37 -23.31 -14.03 -17.24
CA LEU A 37 -22.02 -13.36 -17.48
C LEU A 37 -21.89 -12.83 -18.91
N THR A 38 -22.36 -13.59 -19.89
CA THR A 38 -22.30 -13.21 -21.30
C THR A 38 -23.25 -12.06 -21.62
N TRP A 39 -24.47 -12.10 -21.06
CA TRP A 39 -25.46 -11.03 -21.12
C TRP A 39 -24.95 -9.76 -20.43
N LEU A 40 -24.42 -9.87 -19.21
CA LEU A 40 -23.83 -8.75 -18.46
C LEU A 40 -22.69 -8.10 -19.24
N ARG A 41 -21.88 -8.91 -19.95
CA ARG A 41 -20.76 -8.43 -20.76
C ARG A 41 -21.20 -7.74 -22.07
N ARG A 42 -22.32 -8.13 -22.67
CA ARG A 42 -22.79 -7.66 -23.99
C ARG A 42 -23.98 -6.69 -23.95
N THR A 43 -24.55 -6.43 -22.79
CA THR A 43 -25.74 -5.57 -22.66
C THR A 43 -25.41 -4.10 -22.88
N ASP A 44 -26.20 -3.43 -23.73
CA ASP A 44 -26.09 -1.99 -24.04
C ASP A 44 -26.94 -1.09 -23.11
N HIS A 45 -27.53 -1.65 -22.03
CA HIS A 45 -28.30 -0.86 -21.07
C HIS A 45 -27.36 0.08 -20.30
N GLY A 46 -27.62 1.40 -20.37
CA GLY A 46 -26.72 2.42 -19.82
C GLY A 46 -26.33 2.22 -18.35
N ALA A 47 -27.26 1.78 -17.49
CA ALA A 47 -26.97 1.51 -16.07
C ALA A 47 -26.04 0.30 -15.87
N VAL A 48 -26.19 -0.75 -16.69
CA VAL A 48 -25.35 -1.96 -16.64
C VAL A 48 -23.94 -1.63 -17.16
N VAL A 49 -23.83 -0.86 -18.23
CA VAL A 49 -22.55 -0.36 -18.75
C VAL A 49 -21.85 0.49 -17.69
N PHE A 50 -22.54 1.47 -17.10
CA PHE A 50 -21.98 2.30 -16.03
C PHE A 50 -21.49 1.46 -14.84
N ALA A 51 -22.31 0.51 -14.35
CA ALA A 51 -21.92 -0.38 -13.26
C ALA A 51 -20.70 -1.24 -13.62
N ARG A 52 -20.62 -1.74 -14.86
CA ARG A 52 -19.48 -2.51 -15.37
C ARG A 52 -18.21 -1.67 -15.40
N GLU A 53 -18.27 -0.42 -15.87
CA GLU A 53 -17.11 0.47 -15.91
C GLU A 53 -16.63 0.87 -14.51
N VAL A 54 -17.56 1.11 -13.57
CA VAL A 54 -17.20 1.34 -12.17
C VAL A 54 -16.56 0.09 -11.55
N ALA A 55 -17.14 -1.09 -11.79
CA ALA A 55 -16.62 -2.35 -11.26
C ALA A 55 -15.26 -2.71 -11.87
N SER A 56 -15.05 -2.52 -13.17
CA SER A 56 -13.76 -2.75 -13.83
C SER A 56 -12.68 -1.81 -13.28
N SER A 57 -13.00 -0.54 -13.08
CA SER A 57 -12.09 0.45 -12.49
C SER A 57 -11.72 0.08 -11.05
N ALA A 58 -12.71 -0.26 -10.23
CA ALA A 58 -12.50 -0.71 -8.85
C ALA A 58 -11.68 -2.01 -8.79
N LEU A 59 -11.95 -2.97 -9.68
CA LEU A 59 -11.20 -4.21 -9.79
C LEU A 59 -9.74 -3.94 -10.16
N MET A 60 -9.48 -3.04 -11.10
CA MET A 60 -8.12 -2.66 -11.48
C MET A 60 -7.34 -2.08 -10.30
N VAL A 61 -7.94 -1.16 -9.55
CA VAL A 61 -7.34 -0.60 -8.33
C VAL A 61 -7.10 -1.67 -7.28
N ALA A 62 -8.06 -2.58 -7.07
CA ALA A 62 -7.92 -3.69 -6.15
C ALA A 62 -6.78 -4.65 -6.53
N VAL A 63 -6.63 -4.96 -7.83
CA VAL A 63 -5.54 -5.80 -8.35
C VAL A 63 -4.19 -5.11 -8.12
N VAL A 64 -4.06 -3.82 -8.44
CA VAL A 64 -2.84 -3.06 -8.18
C VAL A 64 -2.52 -3.05 -6.68
N GLY A 65 -3.51 -2.78 -5.84
CA GLY A 65 -3.36 -2.80 -4.38
C GLY A 65 -2.92 -4.16 -3.85
N LEU A 66 -3.52 -5.24 -4.36
CA LEU A 66 -3.19 -6.61 -3.98
C LEU A 66 -1.77 -7.00 -4.42
N VAL A 67 -1.35 -6.62 -5.63
CA VAL A 67 0.02 -6.85 -6.11
C VAL A 67 1.02 -6.11 -5.23
N LEU A 68 0.77 -4.83 -4.94
CA LEU A 68 1.65 -4.03 -4.07
C LEU A 68 1.72 -4.61 -2.65
N PHE A 69 0.57 -4.93 -2.04
CA PHE A 69 0.52 -5.55 -0.71
C PHE A 69 1.17 -6.94 -0.70
N GLY A 70 0.95 -7.74 -1.74
CA GLY A 70 1.57 -9.05 -1.88
C GLY A 70 3.10 -8.97 -1.97
N ALA A 71 3.63 -7.94 -2.64
CA ALA A 71 5.06 -7.68 -2.74
C ALA A 71 5.65 -7.07 -1.46
N SER A 72 5.00 -6.05 -0.89
CA SER A 72 5.52 -5.30 0.26
C SER A 72 5.25 -5.96 1.61
N GLY A 73 4.12 -6.64 1.78
CA GLY A 73 3.61 -7.12 3.07
C GLY A 73 3.01 -6.03 3.96
N VAL A 74 3.03 -4.77 3.53
CA VAL A 74 2.61 -3.62 4.32
C VAL A 74 1.65 -2.73 3.54
N TRP A 75 0.66 -2.17 4.24
CA TRP A 75 -0.30 -1.22 3.69
C TRP A 75 -0.37 0.06 4.55
N PRO A 76 -0.24 1.26 3.97
CA PRO A 76 0.10 1.53 2.57
C PRO A 76 1.56 1.16 2.25
N PRO A 77 1.87 0.70 1.03
CA PRO A 77 3.21 0.28 0.62
C PRO A 77 4.16 1.46 0.34
N MET A 78 3.64 2.68 0.32
CA MET A 78 4.38 3.88 -0.01
C MET A 78 3.96 5.05 0.87
N VAL A 79 4.94 5.85 1.31
CA VAL A 79 4.75 7.06 2.13
C VAL A 79 5.56 8.20 1.55
N ALA A 80 5.11 9.44 1.77
CA ALA A 80 5.85 10.63 1.37
C ALA A 80 6.62 11.19 2.57
N VAL A 81 7.84 11.68 2.33
CA VAL A 81 8.66 12.33 3.35
C VAL A 81 8.21 13.77 3.56
N GLU A 82 7.79 14.08 4.79
CA GLU A 82 7.25 15.41 5.14
C GLU A 82 8.32 16.36 5.73
N SER A 83 9.43 15.82 6.23
CA SER A 83 10.46 16.59 6.94
C SER A 83 11.88 16.26 6.49
N GLY A 84 12.79 17.24 6.58
CA GLY A 84 14.22 17.07 6.27
C GLY A 84 15.03 16.37 7.37
N SER A 85 14.39 15.63 8.27
CA SER A 85 15.07 14.93 9.38
C SER A 85 15.96 13.78 8.93
N MET A 86 15.79 13.32 7.69
CA MET A 86 16.55 12.24 7.07
C MET A 86 17.54 12.73 6.00
N GLU A 87 17.73 14.04 5.84
CA GLU A 87 18.72 14.60 4.92
C GLU A 87 20.16 14.21 5.32
N PRO A 88 21.08 14.06 4.35
CA PRO A 88 20.88 14.15 2.90
C PRO A 88 20.40 12.82 2.27
N HIS A 89 20.02 11.82 3.07
CA HIS A 89 19.71 10.48 2.57
C HIS A 89 18.26 10.31 2.09
N MET A 90 17.35 11.13 2.60
CA MET A 90 15.98 11.29 2.09
C MET A 90 15.59 12.75 2.25
N GLU A 91 15.07 13.34 1.18
CA GLU A 91 14.68 14.74 1.14
C GLU A 91 13.16 14.90 1.30
N ARG A 92 12.73 16.09 1.71
CA ARG A 92 11.29 16.39 1.77
C ARG A 92 10.69 16.29 0.38
N GLY A 93 9.60 15.53 0.24
CA GLY A 93 8.94 15.31 -1.05
C GLY A 93 9.36 14.02 -1.73
N ASP A 94 10.27 13.24 -1.15
CA ASP A 94 10.56 11.90 -1.64
C ASP A 94 9.39 10.94 -1.39
N LEU A 95 9.16 10.02 -2.32
CA LEU A 95 8.26 8.88 -2.13
C LEU A 95 9.09 7.66 -1.72
N VAL A 96 8.77 7.08 -0.57
CA VAL A 96 9.49 5.95 0.00
C VAL A 96 8.62 4.70 -0.08
N PHE A 97 9.15 3.65 -0.69
CA PHE A 97 8.55 2.33 -0.71
C PHE A 97 8.92 1.57 0.57
N LEU A 98 7.90 1.03 1.23
CA LEU A 98 8.02 0.29 2.48
C LEU A 98 7.85 -1.20 2.21
N MET A 99 8.59 -2.01 2.96
CA MET A 99 8.36 -3.45 3.04
C MET A 99 8.27 -3.90 4.49
N ASP A 100 7.61 -5.03 4.70
CA ASP A 100 7.63 -5.76 5.96
C ASP A 100 9.08 -6.14 6.29
N GLU A 101 9.49 -5.85 7.51
CA GLU A 101 10.87 -5.98 7.97
C GLU A 101 11.40 -7.41 7.90
N GLY A 102 10.53 -8.42 7.94
CA GLY A 102 10.90 -9.84 7.87
C GLY A 102 11.17 -10.34 6.46
N ARG A 103 10.70 -9.64 5.41
CA ARG A 103 10.74 -10.16 4.02
C ARG A 103 12.13 -10.27 3.42
N LEU A 104 12.98 -9.28 3.68
CA LEU A 104 14.34 -9.20 3.14
C LEU A 104 15.39 -9.20 4.26
N ALA A 105 15.00 -9.65 5.45
CA ALA A 105 15.84 -9.65 6.64
C ALA A 105 17.07 -10.57 6.44
N PRO A 106 18.30 -10.05 6.56
CA PRO A 106 19.47 -10.91 6.63
C PRO A 106 19.52 -11.64 7.98
N ALA A 107 20.22 -12.78 8.03
CA ALA A 107 20.33 -13.61 9.24
C ALA A 107 20.98 -12.90 10.45
N TYR A 108 21.61 -11.76 10.24
CA TYR A 108 22.19 -10.92 11.30
C TYR A 108 21.29 -9.75 11.71
N ALA A 109 20.02 -9.75 11.30
CA ALA A 109 19.02 -8.83 11.84
C ALA A 109 18.91 -8.95 13.37
N THR A 110 18.34 -7.93 14.00
CA THR A 110 18.26 -7.84 15.46
C THR A 110 17.29 -8.87 16.02
N GLY A 111 17.78 -10.01 16.50
CA GLY A 111 16.89 -11.08 16.97
C GLY A 111 15.94 -11.51 15.85
N GLU A 112 14.65 -11.63 16.16
CA GLU A 112 13.62 -12.04 15.20
C GLU A 112 12.88 -10.84 14.57
N THR A 113 13.39 -9.62 14.72
CA THR A 113 12.66 -8.41 14.29
C THR A 113 12.82 -8.07 12.82
N GLY A 114 13.68 -8.76 12.07
CA GLY A 114 13.99 -8.44 10.67
C GLY A 114 14.82 -7.15 10.43
N VAL A 115 14.80 -6.19 11.36
CA VAL A 115 15.54 -4.92 11.26
C VAL A 115 17.05 -5.07 11.57
N VAL A 116 17.88 -4.55 10.67
CA VAL A 116 19.32 -4.38 10.85
C VAL A 116 19.61 -2.98 11.38
N THR A 117 20.08 -2.84 12.62
CA THR A 117 20.41 -1.51 13.15
C THR A 117 21.70 -0.96 12.54
N TYR A 118 21.90 0.35 12.57
CA TYR A 118 23.12 1.04 12.13
C TYR A 118 24.39 0.40 12.70
N ARG A 119 24.40 0.07 13.99
CA ARG A 119 25.55 -0.57 14.64
C ARG A 119 25.90 -1.91 13.99
N VAL A 120 24.91 -2.80 13.85
CA VAL A 120 25.11 -4.10 13.20
C VAL A 120 25.46 -3.92 11.72
N GLY A 121 24.77 -3.01 11.03
CA GLY A 121 25.04 -2.73 9.62
C GLY A 121 26.45 -2.21 9.38
N LYS A 122 27.00 -1.39 10.28
CA LYS A 122 28.38 -0.93 10.22
C LYS A 122 29.37 -2.07 10.43
N GLU A 123 29.10 -2.98 11.35
CA GLU A 123 29.93 -4.16 11.61
C GLU A 123 29.90 -5.15 10.43
N ARG A 124 28.76 -5.28 9.74
CA ARG A 124 28.52 -6.23 8.66
C ARG A 124 28.68 -5.66 7.25
N GLY A 125 28.93 -4.35 7.13
CA GLY A 125 28.97 -3.65 5.84
C GLY A 125 27.61 -3.48 5.15
N PHE A 126 26.49 -3.69 5.86
CA PHE A 126 25.15 -3.55 5.32
C PHE A 126 24.74 -2.07 5.25
N ARG A 127 24.46 -1.59 4.03
CA ARG A 127 24.09 -0.20 3.75
C ARG A 127 22.76 -0.12 3.03
N LYS A 128 21.97 0.89 3.40
CA LYS A 128 20.68 1.23 2.82
C LYS A 128 20.37 2.71 3.02
N SER A 129 19.74 3.33 2.02
CA SER A 129 19.41 4.76 2.00
C SER A 129 20.64 5.61 2.37
N GLY A 130 21.71 5.48 1.59
CA GLY A 130 22.94 6.26 1.74
C GLY A 130 23.84 5.93 2.93
N SER A 131 23.38 5.21 3.97
CA SER A 131 24.16 4.94 5.19
C SER A 131 24.01 3.49 5.69
N TYR A 132 24.50 3.17 6.89
CA TYR A 132 24.46 1.81 7.45
C TYR A 132 23.13 1.48 8.11
N GLY A 133 22.70 0.21 8.02
CA GLY A 133 21.48 -0.27 8.66
C GLY A 133 20.18 0.26 8.03
N ASP A 134 19.06 -0.24 8.53
CA ASP A 134 17.73 0.08 8.03
C ASP A 134 17.19 1.41 8.58
N VAL A 135 16.36 2.03 7.74
CA VAL A 135 15.47 3.13 8.11
C VAL A 135 14.08 2.54 8.30
N ILE A 136 13.48 2.79 9.45
CA ILE A 136 12.17 2.23 9.82
C ILE A 136 11.12 3.34 9.88
N VAL A 137 9.91 3.02 9.42
CA VAL A 137 8.72 3.84 9.66
C VAL A 137 8.01 3.26 10.87
N TYR A 138 7.75 4.06 11.88
CA TYR A 138 7.13 3.58 13.12
C TYR A 138 6.09 4.54 13.69
N ARG A 139 5.17 3.99 14.48
CA ARG A 139 4.20 4.77 15.27
C ARG A 139 4.81 5.16 16.62
N PRO A 140 4.94 6.46 16.93
CA PRO A 140 5.42 6.90 18.24
C PRO A 140 4.56 6.34 19.36
N ASP A 141 5.19 5.64 20.32
CA ASP A 141 4.53 4.96 21.44
C ASP A 141 3.40 3.99 21.05
N GLY A 142 3.33 3.56 19.78
CA GLY A 142 2.26 2.72 19.24
C GLY A 142 0.91 3.44 19.04
N ARG A 143 0.86 4.77 19.15
CA ARG A 143 -0.39 5.54 19.00
C ARG A 143 -0.81 5.64 17.54
N GLU A 144 -2.08 5.34 17.25
CA GLU A 144 -2.61 5.32 15.88
C GLU A 144 -2.92 6.70 15.32
N GLU A 145 -3.26 7.64 16.18
CA GLU A 145 -3.68 9.00 15.82
C GLU A 145 -2.51 9.94 15.51
N THR A 146 -1.26 9.47 15.65
CA THR A 146 -0.09 10.30 15.34
C THR A 146 0.59 9.92 14.05
N THR A 147 1.05 10.95 13.35
CA THR A 147 1.88 10.84 12.16
C THR A 147 3.08 9.92 12.43
N PRO A 148 3.24 8.84 11.63
CA PRO A 148 4.40 7.97 11.73
C PRO A 148 5.72 8.73 11.52
N ILE A 149 6.77 8.28 12.19
CA ILE A 149 8.12 8.83 12.06
C ILE A 149 8.97 7.87 11.22
N ILE A 150 9.75 8.41 10.30
CA ILE A 150 10.72 7.67 9.48
C ILE A 150 12.13 8.02 9.95
N HIS A 151 12.81 7.14 10.67
CA HIS A 151 14.17 7.39 11.15
C HIS A 151 15.01 6.10 11.15
N ARG A 152 16.34 6.26 11.23
CA ARG A 152 17.26 5.13 11.21
C ARG A 152 17.29 4.40 12.55
N ALA A 153 17.15 3.08 12.51
CA ALA A 153 17.32 2.25 13.70
C ALA A 153 18.81 2.21 14.07
N ARG A 154 19.19 2.75 15.23
CA ARG A 154 20.61 2.91 15.60
C ARG A 154 21.15 1.70 16.32
N PHE A 155 20.44 1.25 17.35
CA PHE A 155 20.74 0.05 18.12
C PHE A 155 19.50 -0.41 18.92
N TRP A 156 19.55 -1.65 19.38
CA TRP A 156 18.54 -2.24 20.26
C TRP A 156 18.90 -2.07 21.74
N VAL A 157 17.89 -1.86 22.57
CA VAL A 157 17.96 -1.80 24.03
C VAL A 157 16.93 -2.76 24.63
N ASN A 158 17.28 -3.38 25.74
CA ASN A 158 16.37 -4.22 26.51
C ASN A 158 15.55 -3.37 27.51
N ASP A 159 14.51 -4.00 28.08
CA ASP A 159 13.73 -3.38 29.15
C ASP A 159 14.63 -3.04 30.36
N SER A 160 14.38 -1.87 30.96
CA SER A 160 15.12 -1.33 32.09
C SER A 160 16.62 -1.11 31.83
N GLU A 161 17.07 -1.16 30.58
CA GLU A 161 18.48 -1.05 30.24
C GLU A 161 18.98 0.40 30.36
N ASN A 162 20.13 0.59 31.02
CA ASN A 162 20.88 1.83 30.96
C ASN A 162 21.59 1.94 29.60
N TRP A 163 20.88 2.52 28.63
CA TRP A 163 21.34 2.63 27.26
C TRP A 163 22.24 3.83 26.99
N TYR A 164 22.41 4.73 27.97
CA TYR A 164 23.37 5.85 27.91
C TYR A 164 24.79 5.35 27.55
N ARG A 165 25.20 4.21 28.11
CA ARG A 165 26.51 3.60 27.86
C ARG A 165 26.68 3.04 26.44
N LYS A 166 25.58 2.73 25.74
CA LYS A 166 25.60 2.23 24.35
C LYS A 166 25.45 3.36 23.34
N ALA A 167 24.80 4.45 23.73
CA ALA A 167 24.55 5.60 22.91
C ALA A 167 25.86 6.34 22.55
N ASN A 168 25.84 7.02 21.42
CA ASN A 168 26.88 7.99 21.11
C ASN A 168 26.56 9.31 21.84
N PRO A 169 27.46 9.81 22.71
CA PRO A 169 27.19 11.00 23.53
C PRO A 169 26.93 12.27 22.71
N LYS A 170 27.37 12.33 21.44
CA LYS A 170 27.05 13.43 20.53
C LYS A 170 25.55 13.66 20.35
N TYR A 171 24.74 12.60 20.46
CA TYR A 171 23.30 12.65 20.20
C TYR A 171 22.46 12.59 21.49
N LEU A 172 23.06 12.94 22.63
CA LEU A 172 22.40 12.97 23.93
C LEU A 172 22.45 14.39 24.51
N ALA A 173 21.35 14.77 25.17
CA ALA A 173 21.29 15.92 26.05
C ALA A 173 21.26 15.40 27.49
N GLY A 174 22.42 15.35 28.14
CA GLY A 174 22.59 14.86 29.51
C GLY A 174 23.92 14.14 29.73
N ASP A 175 24.42 14.18 30.96
CA ASP A 175 25.71 13.60 31.35
C ASP A 175 25.59 12.19 31.92
N ASN A 176 24.36 11.71 32.13
CA ASN A 176 24.07 10.36 32.59
C ASN A 176 22.66 9.92 32.20
N CYS A 177 22.36 8.64 32.45
CA CYS A 177 21.07 8.04 32.13
C CYS A 177 19.89 8.69 32.88
N ALA A 178 20.08 9.18 34.11
CA ALA A 178 18.97 9.78 34.86
C ALA A 178 18.53 11.14 34.28
N GLU A 179 19.41 11.80 33.52
CA GLU A 179 19.13 13.08 32.86
C GLU A 179 18.56 12.89 31.44
N VAL A 180 18.66 11.69 30.87
CA VAL A 180 18.20 11.42 29.50
C VAL A 180 16.79 10.85 29.53
N THR A 181 15.88 11.47 28.78
CA THR A 181 14.50 10.99 28.63
C THR A 181 14.47 9.54 28.14
N HIS A 182 13.57 8.74 28.72
CA HIS A 182 13.45 7.30 28.45
C HIS A 182 14.73 6.49 28.74
N CYS A 183 15.61 6.97 29.62
CA CYS A 183 16.72 6.21 30.19
C CYS A 183 16.55 6.10 31.73
N PRO A 184 16.62 4.90 32.34
CA PRO A 184 16.71 3.58 31.70
C PRO A 184 15.53 3.31 30.75
N ALA A 185 15.73 2.40 29.80
CA ALA A 185 14.74 2.11 28.78
C ALA A 185 13.42 1.63 29.42
N PRO A 186 12.28 2.32 29.21
CA PRO A 186 10.99 1.90 29.78
C PRO A 186 10.39 0.66 29.09
N ASN A 187 11.01 0.22 27.99
CA ASN A 187 10.72 -1.03 27.31
C ASN A 187 11.87 -1.44 26.39
N ALA A 188 11.92 -2.71 26.03
CA ALA A 188 12.78 -3.19 24.96
C ALA A 188 12.34 -2.63 23.60
N GLY A 189 13.31 -2.27 22.76
CA GLY A 189 13.04 -1.71 21.44
C GLY A 189 14.26 -1.07 20.79
N PHE A 190 14.03 -0.43 19.64
CA PHE A 190 15.05 0.31 18.91
C PHE A 190 15.18 1.74 19.44
N VAL A 191 16.42 2.17 19.64
CA VAL A 191 16.75 3.60 19.70
C VAL A 191 16.94 4.10 18.28
N THR A 192 16.26 5.18 17.92
CA THR A 192 16.18 5.72 16.57
C THR A 192 16.73 7.15 16.50
N LEU A 193 17.23 7.52 15.31
CA LEU A 193 17.78 8.85 15.05
C LEU A 193 17.54 9.20 13.58
N GLY A 194 16.98 10.37 13.33
CA GLY A 194 16.97 10.97 12.00
C GLY A 194 18.38 11.34 11.57
N ASP A 195 18.74 11.07 10.31
CA ASP A 195 20.11 11.26 9.84
C ASP A 195 20.59 12.72 9.91
N ASN A 196 19.65 13.67 9.90
CA ASN A 196 19.87 15.11 10.07
C ASN A 196 19.45 15.66 11.45
N ASN A 197 19.21 14.78 12.44
CA ASN A 197 18.80 15.20 13.77
C ASN A 197 20.00 15.31 14.73
N GLU A 198 19.93 16.27 15.65
CA GLU A 198 20.96 16.49 16.67
C GLU A 198 20.94 15.45 17.80
N LEU A 199 19.77 14.89 18.12
CA LEU A 199 19.55 14.05 19.28
C LEU A 199 18.70 12.82 18.95
N TYR A 200 18.92 11.71 19.68
CA TYR A 200 18.09 10.51 19.58
C TYR A 200 16.62 10.80 19.86
N ASP A 201 15.71 10.12 19.15
CA ASP A 201 14.27 10.32 19.32
C ASP A 201 13.80 10.05 20.76
N GLN A 202 14.42 9.05 21.39
CA GLN A 202 14.15 8.69 22.78
C GLN A 202 14.62 9.77 23.75
N ALA A 203 15.77 10.40 23.49
CA ALA A 203 16.36 11.43 24.35
C ALA A 203 15.54 12.73 24.35
N VAL A 204 14.91 13.08 23.24
CA VAL A 204 14.03 14.26 23.13
C VAL A 204 12.56 13.95 23.39
N GLY A 205 12.23 12.73 23.82
CA GLY A 205 10.86 12.34 24.17
C GLY A 205 9.90 12.19 22.99
N ARG A 206 10.39 12.02 21.75
CA ARG A 206 9.51 11.77 20.58
C ARG A 206 8.78 10.43 20.67
N SER A 207 9.44 9.43 21.24
CA SER A 207 8.89 8.09 21.47
C SER A 207 9.74 7.39 22.52
N ARG A 208 9.15 6.43 23.24
CA ARG A 208 9.91 5.37 23.93
C ARG A 208 10.73 4.54 22.93
N PRO A 209 11.67 3.67 23.38
CA PRO A 209 12.34 2.73 22.48
C PRO A 209 11.31 1.99 21.62
N VAL A 210 11.52 1.99 20.31
CA VAL A 210 10.52 1.58 19.34
C VAL A 210 10.35 0.06 19.40
N ARG A 211 9.19 -0.41 19.84
CA ARG A 211 8.88 -1.84 19.83
C ARG A 211 8.77 -2.34 18.39
N PRO A 212 9.13 -3.61 18.10
CA PRO A 212 8.90 -4.20 16.78
C PRO A 212 7.45 -4.05 16.31
N SER A 213 6.48 -4.26 17.20
CA SER A 213 5.05 -4.09 16.91
C SER A 213 4.61 -2.66 16.55
N TRP A 214 5.46 -1.66 16.76
CA TRP A 214 5.20 -0.27 16.38
C TRP A 214 5.78 0.08 15.00
N VAL A 215 6.67 -0.76 14.48
CA VAL A 215 7.21 -0.65 13.13
C VAL A 215 6.10 -0.96 12.14
N ARG A 216 5.99 -0.11 11.12
CA ARG A 216 5.07 -0.26 9.99
C ARG A 216 5.75 -0.89 8.77
N GLY A 217 7.09 -0.80 8.73
CA GLY A 217 7.94 -1.39 7.70
C GLY A 217 9.31 -0.71 7.65
N THR A 218 10.21 -1.30 6.87
CA THR A 218 11.51 -0.75 6.51
C THR A 218 11.43 0.00 5.18
N ALA A 219 12.12 1.14 5.08
CA ALA A 219 12.24 1.89 3.84
C ALA A 219 13.23 1.20 2.91
N GLU A 220 12.75 0.63 1.80
CA GLU A 220 13.57 -0.16 0.87
C GLU A 220 14.07 0.65 -0.32
N LEU A 221 13.22 1.53 -0.84
CA LEU A 221 13.49 2.33 -2.03
C LEU A 221 12.97 3.75 -1.83
N THR A 222 13.79 4.73 -2.22
CA THR A 222 13.42 6.15 -2.23
C THR A 222 13.36 6.61 -3.68
N ILE A 223 12.25 7.21 -4.08
CA ILE A 223 12.06 7.82 -5.40
C ILE A 223 11.99 9.34 -5.21
N PRO A 224 12.99 10.08 -5.71
CA PRO A 224 13.04 11.53 -5.55
C PRO A 224 11.81 12.23 -6.13
N GLU A 225 11.39 13.33 -5.52
CA GLU A 225 10.37 14.29 -6.00
C GLU A 225 8.93 13.75 -6.18
N LEU A 226 8.71 12.43 -6.23
CA LEU A 226 7.39 11.85 -6.49
C LEU A 226 6.43 11.94 -5.29
N GLY A 227 6.93 12.18 -4.09
CA GLY A 227 6.13 12.39 -2.89
C GLY A 227 5.38 13.73 -2.92
N HIS A 228 5.85 14.73 -3.67
CA HIS A 228 5.13 16.01 -3.84
C HIS A 228 3.73 15.82 -4.41
N VAL A 229 3.52 14.84 -5.30
CA VAL A 229 2.18 14.51 -5.83
C VAL A 229 1.27 14.01 -4.71
N ARG A 230 1.76 13.12 -3.83
CA ARG A 230 1.01 12.61 -2.68
C ARG A 230 0.71 13.71 -1.66
N LEU A 231 1.67 14.58 -1.39
CA LEU A 231 1.52 15.71 -0.47
C LEU A 231 0.51 16.74 -1.00
N ALA A 232 0.49 17.02 -2.31
CA ALA A 232 -0.49 17.92 -2.92
C ALA A 232 -1.92 17.38 -2.87
N VAL A 233 -2.10 16.06 -2.98
CA VAL A 233 -3.43 15.41 -2.95
C VAL A 233 -3.94 15.19 -1.51
N SER A 234 -3.04 14.94 -0.56
CA SER A 234 -3.40 14.69 0.86
C SER A 234 -3.37 15.95 1.72
N GLY A 235 -2.78 17.03 1.23
CA GLY A 235 -2.67 18.33 1.90
C GLY A 235 -3.76 19.29 1.44
N ASN A 236 -5.01 19.00 1.80
CA ASN A 236 -6.08 20.00 1.96
C ASN A 236 -7.13 19.51 2.97
#